data_AF-A0A3M5JR87-F1
#
_entry.id   AF-A0A3M5JR87-F1
#
_cell.length_a   1.000
_cell.length_b   1.000
_cell.length_c   1.000
_cell.angle_alpha   90.00
_cell.angle_beta   90.00
_cell.angle_gamma   90.00
#
_symmetry.space_group_name_H-M   'P 1'
#
loop_
_entity.id
_entity.type
_entity.pdbx_description
1 polymer ?
#
loop_
_entity_poly.entity_id
_entity_poly.type
_entity_poly.pdbx_seq_one_letter_code
_entity_poly.pdbx_strand_id
1 'polypeptide(L)'
;RFTHKDYINSGRYDRAQAIASPVLTLKPWQCDMKDVHAAGDWDSFMEMAVAHLQNIIVFGGPGSGKTTYGKTLIDLFPAHRRMVTIQEMLEDPLPFHPNHVHLFYGHVVGPKALVASSLRMKPDHLFLTELTGDEVWHFIEILNTGTKGT
;
A
#
# COMPACT_ATOMS: atom_id res chain seq x y z
N ARG A 1 33.51 2.90 5.60
CA ARG A 1 32.29 3.52 6.20
C ARG A 1 31.88 4.67 5.29
N PHE A 2 30.62 4.75 4.91
CA PHE A 2 30.10 5.86 4.10
C PHE A 2 30.06 7.13 4.96
N THR A 3 30.79 8.19 4.59
CA THR A 3 30.85 9.43 5.38
C THR A 3 29.68 10.35 5.04
N HIS A 4 29.43 11.35 5.88
CA HIS A 4 28.42 12.38 5.58
C HIS A 4 28.75 13.12 4.27
N LYS A 5 30.02 13.33 3.96
CA LYS A 5 30.46 13.99 2.72
C LYS A 5 30.20 13.11 1.49
N ASP A 6 30.41 11.80 1.60
CA ASP A 6 30.03 10.85 0.54
C ASP A 6 28.51 10.87 0.30
N TYR A 7 27.70 11.06 1.36
CA TYR A 7 26.25 11.18 1.26
C TYR A 7 25.82 12.46 0.53
N ILE A 8 26.46 13.59 0.82
CA ILE A 8 26.23 14.83 0.07
C ILE A 8 26.65 14.65 -1.39
N ASN A 9 27.86 14.16 -1.63
CA ASN A 9 28.43 13.99 -2.97
C ASN A 9 27.64 12.99 -3.83
N SER A 10 26.85 12.12 -3.20
CA SER A 10 25.97 11.19 -3.92
C SER A 10 24.69 11.82 -4.47
N GLY A 11 24.47 13.13 -4.30
CA GLY A 11 23.28 13.84 -4.79
C GLY A 11 22.00 13.52 -4.00
N ARG A 12 22.09 12.83 -2.86
CA ARG A 12 20.92 12.46 -2.06
C ARG A 12 20.18 13.66 -1.46
N TYR A 13 20.82 14.83 -1.38
CA TYR A 13 20.18 16.10 -0.98
C TYR A 13 19.55 16.87 -2.15
N ASP A 14 19.72 16.46 -3.41
CA ASP A 14 19.26 17.23 -4.58
C ASP A 14 17.73 17.37 -4.63
N ARG A 15 17.01 16.48 -3.95
CA ARG A 15 15.54 16.49 -3.82
C ARG A 15 15.05 17.05 -2.48
N ALA A 16 15.95 17.47 -1.59
CA ALA A 16 15.56 18.04 -0.32
C ALA A 16 14.93 19.42 -0.55
N GLN A 17 13.70 19.59 -0.07
CA GLN A 17 12.98 20.85 -0.16
C GLN A 17 12.73 21.39 1.24
N ALA A 18 13.10 22.65 1.47
CA ALA A 18 12.67 23.35 2.68
C ALA A 18 11.17 23.63 2.56
N ILE A 19 10.37 23.00 3.42
CA ILE A 19 8.92 23.23 3.46
C ILE A 19 8.67 24.49 4.30
N ALA A 20 8.14 25.54 3.67
CA ALA A 20 7.92 26.84 4.30
C ALA A 20 6.44 27.17 4.57
N SER A 21 5.48 26.29 4.25
CA SER A 21 4.06 26.66 4.28
C SER A 21 3.23 25.85 5.29
N PRO A 22 2.48 26.52 6.18
CA PRO A 22 1.45 25.89 7.03
C PRO A 22 0.12 25.65 6.28
N VAL A 23 0.02 26.01 5.00
CA VAL A 23 -1.21 25.85 4.20
C VAL A 23 -1.19 24.49 3.48
N LEU A 24 -2.25 23.70 3.69
CA LEU A 24 -2.52 22.47 2.95
C LEU A 24 -2.86 22.82 1.49
N THR A 25 -1.85 22.94 0.64
CA THR A 25 -2.01 23.03 -0.81
C THR A 25 -1.97 21.63 -1.41
N LEU A 26 -3.03 21.25 -2.13
CA LEU A 26 -3.07 20.00 -2.88
C LEU A 26 -1.99 20.00 -3.96
N LYS A 27 -1.34 18.86 -4.15
CA LYS A 27 -0.44 18.62 -5.27
C LYS A 27 -1.26 18.55 -6.58
N PRO A 28 -0.66 18.81 -7.75
CA PRO A 28 -1.36 18.77 -9.03
C PRO A 28 -2.18 17.49 -9.24
N TRP A 29 -1.57 16.31 -9.02
CA TRP A 29 -2.26 15.03 -9.16
C TRP A 29 -3.44 14.83 -8.20
N GLN A 30 -3.44 15.50 -7.03
CA GLN A 30 -4.57 15.46 -6.10
C GLN A 30 -5.74 16.33 -6.59
N CYS A 31 -5.45 17.40 -7.32
CA CYS A 31 -6.47 18.18 -8.01
C CYS A 31 -7.08 17.36 -9.15
N ASP A 32 -6.24 16.75 -9.99
CA ASP A 32 -6.68 15.90 -11.10
C ASP A 32 -7.58 14.75 -10.60
N MET A 33 -7.16 14.08 -9.52
CA MET A 33 -7.92 12.98 -8.89
C MET A 33 -9.27 13.44 -8.32
N LYS A 34 -9.34 14.67 -7.78
CA LYS A 34 -10.58 15.28 -7.31
C LYS A 34 -11.53 15.59 -8.47
N ASP A 35 -10.99 16.01 -9.61
CA ASP A 35 -11.80 16.39 -10.77
C ASP A 35 -12.41 15.15 -11.46
N VAL A 36 -11.66 14.05 -11.61
CA VAL A 36 -12.21 12.78 -12.14
C VAL A 36 -13.24 12.17 -11.18
N HIS A 37 -13.03 12.29 -9.86
CA HIS A 37 -14.03 11.89 -8.87
C HIS A 37 -15.33 12.68 -9.02
N ALA A 38 -15.24 14.01 -9.17
CA ALA A 38 -16.41 14.87 -9.35
C ALA A 38 -17.17 14.57 -10.66
N ALA A 39 -16.47 14.08 -11.68
CA ALA A 39 -17.06 13.64 -12.94
C ALA A 39 -17.69 12.24 -12.88
N GLY A 40 -17.48 11.47 -11.79
CA GLY A 40 -17.93 10.09 -11.68
C GLY A 40 -17.10 9.09 -12.51
N ASP A 41 -15.90 9.48 -12.93
CA ASP A 41 -14.96 8.61 -13.64
C ASP A 41 -14.16 7.77 -12.63
N TRP A 42 -14.80 6.70 -12.17
CA TRP A 42 -14.27 5.80 -11.14
C TRP A 42 -13.08 4.96 -11.60
N ASP A 43 -12.98 4.70 -12.90
CA ASP A 43 -11.88 3.94 -13.49
C ASP A 43 -10.58 4.73 -13.37
N SER A 44 -10.55 5.93 -13.95
CA SER A 44 -9.43 6.87 -13.83
C SER A 44 -9.10 7.19 -12.37
N PHE A 45 -10.12 7.37 -11.52
CA PHE A 45 -9.92 7.64 -10.10
C PHE A 45 -9.13 6.52 -9.40
N MET A 46 -9.48 5.26 -9.65
CA MET A 46 -8.82 4.13 -9.01
C MET A 46 -7.44 3.83 -9.62
N GLU A 47 -7.28 3.97 -10.93
CA GLU A 47 -5.95 3.90 -11.57
C GLU A 47 -5.00 4.94 -10.99
N MET A 48 -5.46 6.19 -10.81
CA MET A 48 -4.69 7.25 -10.18
C MET A 48 -4.39 6.95 -8.71
N ALA A 49 -5.36 6.41 -7.96
CA ALA A 49 -5.17 6.03 -6.56
C ALA A 49 -4.01 5.03 -6.41
N VAL A 50 -4.01 3.98 -7.24
CA VAL A 50 -2.95 2.95 -7.26
C VAL A 50 -1.63 3.54 -7.74
N ALA A 51 -1.62 4.29 -8.85
CA ALA A 51 -0.40 4.89 -9.41
C ALA A 51 0.28 5.86 -8.43
N HIS A 52 -0.49 6.56 -7.60
CA HIS A 52 0.00 7.46 -6.56
C HIS A 52 0.16 6.82 -5.19
N LEU A 53 0.11 5.48 -5.11
CA LEU A 53 0.35 4.70 -3.90
C LEU A 53 -0.54 5.15 -2.73
N GLN A 54 -1.81 5.45 -3.01
CA GLN A 54 -2.80 5.69 -1.95
C GLN A 54 -3.11 4.38 -1.22
N ASN A 55 -3.33 4.47 0.08
CA ASN A 55 -3.77 3.30 0.85
C ASN A 55 -5.29 3.17 0.69
N ILE A 56 -5.79 1.97 0.39
CA ILE A 56 -7.18 1.75 -0.01
C ILE A 56 -7.81 0.71 0.91
N ILE A 57 -8.93 1.07 1.54
CA ILE A 57 -9.75 0.14 2.33
C ILE A 57 -11.03 -0.15 1.58
N VAL A 58 -11.24 -1.42 1.23
CA VAL A 58 -12.48 -1.90 0.60
C VAL A 58 -13.42 -2.43 1.69
N PHE A 59 -14.58 -1.80 1.87
CA PHE A 59 -15.59 -2.17 2.87
C PHE A 59 -16.89 -2.65 2.22
N GLY A 60 -17.68 -3.43 2.95
CA GLY A 60 -18.92 -4.04 2.45
C GLY A 60 -19.31 -5.32 3.21
N GLY A 61 -20.57 -5.70 3.12
CA GLY A 61 -21.09 -6.91 3.80
C GLY A 61 -20.46 -8.22 3.29
N PRO A 62 -20.70 -9.35 3.99
CA PRO A 62 -20.32 -10.67 3.49
C PRO A 62 -20.92 -10.91 2.08
N GLY A 63 -20.11 -11.46 1.17
CA GLY A 63 -20.55 -11.75 -0.20
C GLY A 63 -20.69 -10.54 -1.14
N SER A 64 -20.35 -9.32 -0.72
CA SER A 64 -20.46 -8.12 -1.57
C SER A 64 -19.38 -7.98 -2.65
N GLY A 65 -18.50 -8.97 -2.82
CA GLY A 65 -17.44 -8.95 -3.83
C GLY A 65 -16.16 -8.17 -3.47
N LYS A 66 -15.95 -7.80 -2.20
CA LYS A 66 -14.77 -7.03 -1.75
C LYS A 66 -13.44 -7.63 -2.21
N THR A 67 -13.24 -8.93 -1.96
CA THR A 67 -12.00 -9.60 -2.35
C THR A 67 -11.83 -9.59 -3.87
N THR A 68 -12.90 -9.83 -4.62
CA THR A 68 -12.86 -9.78 -6.10
C THR A 68 -12.43 -8.40 -6.58
N TYR A 69 -12.98 -7.33 -6.00
CA TYR A 69 -12.62 -5.96 -6.34
C TYR A 69 -11.19 -5.58 -5.88
N GLY A 70 -10.77 -6.06 -4.71
CA GLY A 70 -9.40 -5.87 -4.23
C GLY A 70 -8.37 -6.44 -5.22
N LYS A 71 -8.61 -7.64 -5.75
CA LYS A 71 -7.75 -8.26 -6.77
C LYS A 71 -7.61 -7.40 -8.03
N THR A 72 -8.71 -6.83 -8.52
CA THR A 72 -8.64 -5.97 -9.71
C THR A 72 -7.76 -4.74 -9.49
N LEU A 73 -7.75 -4.19 -8.27
CA LEU A 73 -6.86 -3.07 -7.93
C LEU A 73 -5.40 -3.51 -7.75
N ILE A 74 -5.18 -4.69 -7.17
CA ILE A 74 -3.83 -5.27 -7.00
C ILE A 74 -3.17 -5.52 -8.36
N ASP A 75 -3.93 -5.92 -9.36
CA ASP A 75 -3.44 -6.17 -10.71
C ASP A 75 -3.02 -4.88 -11.46
N LEU A 76 -3.42 -3.70 -10.97
CA LEU A 76 -2.97 -2.40 -11.51
C LEU A 76 -1.54 -2.04 -11.09
N PHE A 77 -0.99 -2.68 -10.05
CA PHE A 77 0.37 -2.40 -9.63
C PHE A 77 1.41 -2.92 -10.66
N PRO A 78 2.61 -2.33 -10.75
CA PRO A 78 3.64 -2.85 -11.63
C PRO A 78 4.13 -4.25 -11.24
N ALA A 79 4.21 -5.18 -12.19
CA ALA A 79 4.57 -6.59 -11.97
C ALA A 79 5.92 -6.86 -11.26
N HIS A 80 6.86 -5.91 -11.29
CA HIS A 80 8.18 -6.06 -10.66
C HIS A 80 8.18 -5.76 -9.16
N ARG A 81 7.06 -5.28 -8.61
CA ARG A 81 6.93 -4.95 -7.20
C ARG A 81 6.90 -6.20 -6.33
N ARG A 82 7.45 -6.07 -5.13
CA ARG A 82 7.43 -7.11 -4.10
C ARG A 82 6.13 -7.06 -3.32
N MET A 83 5.26 -8.03 -3.57
CA MET A 83 3.96 -8.13 -2.90
C MET A 83 4.05 -9.04 -1.68
N VAL A 84 3.44 -8.64 -0.57
CA VAL A 84 3.23 -9.53 0.57
C VAL A 84 1.75 -9.57 0.87
N THR A 85 1.17 -10.76 1.03
CA THR A 85 -0.22 -10.90 1.46
C THR A 85 -0.30 -11.57 2.82
N ILE A 86 -1.31 -11.21 3.61
CA ILE A 86 -1.64 -11.87 4.87
C ILE A 86 -3.10 -12.30 4.79
N GLN A 87 -3.34 -13.62 4.79
CA GLN A 87 -4.63 -14.22 4.48
C GLN A 87 -4.90 -15.42 5.40
N GLU A 88 -6.17 -15.76 5.69
CA GLU A 88 -6.51 -17.00 6.39
C GLU A 88 -6.42 -18.21 5.46
N MET A 89 -6.91 -18.03 4.23
CA MET A 89 -6.83 -18.98 3.13
C MET A 89 -6.36 -18.29 1.86
N LEU A 90 -5.92 -19.06 0.85
CA LEU A 90 -5.44 -18.50 -0.41
C LEU A 90 -6.61 -17.93 -1.22
N GLU A 91 -6.87 -16.64 -1.05
CA GLU A 91 -7.86 -15.91 -1.82
C GLU A 91 -7.24 -15.19 -3.01
N ASP A 92 -6.08 -14.57 -2.82
CA ASP A 92 -5.37 -13.82 -3.86
C ASP A 92 -4.04 -14.50 -4.23
N PRO A 93 -3.97 -15.16 -5.41
CA PRO A 93 -2.79 -15.87 -5.88
C PRO A 93 -1.77 -15.00 -6.63
N LEU A 94 -2.03 -13.70 -6.84
CA LEU A 94 -1.10 -12.74 -7.45
C LEU A 94 -0.44 -13.21 -8.78
N PRO A 95 -1.22 -13.60 -9.80
CA PRO A 95 -0.68 -14.23 -11.01
C PRO A 95 0.23 -13.31 -11.84
N PHE A 96 0.06 -11.99 -11.74
CA PHE A 96 0.86 -11.01 -12.48
C PHE A 96 2.09 -10.48 -11.71
N HIS A 97 2.28 -10.92 -10.46
CA HIS A 97 3.33 -10.40 -9.57
C HIS A 97 4.27 -11.52 -9.14
N PRO A 98 5.29 -11.88 -9.94
CA PRO A 98 6.17 -13.03 -9.65
C PRO A 98 6.98 -12.90 -8.35
N ASN A 99 7.22 -11.68 -7.87
CA ASN A 99 7.91 -11.44 -6.60
C ASN A 99 6.89 -11.26 -5.48
N HIS A 100 6.29 -12.36 -5.01
CA HIS A 100 5.33 -12.32 -3.91
C HIS A 100 5.66 -13.29 -2.79
N VAL A 101 5.09 -13.01 -1.60
CA VAL A 101 5.06 -13.93 -0.47
C VAL A 101 3.65 -13.95 0.11
N HIS A 102 3.08 -15.15 0.25
CA HIS A 102 1.84 -15.35 0.97
C HIS A 102 2.13 -15.76 2.42
N LEU A 103 1.61 -15.01 3.37
CA LEU A 103 1.64 -15.32 4.79
C LEU A 103 0.26 -15.77 5.24
N PHE A 104 0.20 -16.89 5.94
CA PHE A 104 -1.05 -17.46 6.43
C PHE A 104 -1.12 -17.40 7.95
N TYR A 105 -2.25 -16.92 8.48
CA TYR A 105 -2.53 -16.95 9.92
C TYR A 105 -3.53 -18.06 10.26
N GLY A 106 -3.59 -18.38 11.55
CA GLY A 106 -4.52 -19.35 12.10
C GLY A 106 -4.48 -19.31 13.63
N HIS A 107 -4.81 -20.41 14.29
CA HIS A 107 -4.90 -20.43 15.76
C HIS A 107 -3.59 -20.14 16.49
N VAL A 108 -2.43 -20.51 15.93
CA VAL A 108 -1.12 -20.37 16.59
C VAL A 108 -0.46 -19.03 16.29
N VAL A 109 -0.53 -18.57 15.04
CA VAL A 109 0.07 -17.31 14.59
C VAL A 109 -1.04 -16.43 14.05
N GLY A 110 -1.32 -15.32 14.75
CA GLY A 110 -2.35 -14.36 14.35
C GLY A 110 -1.86 -13.33 13.33
N PRO A 111 -2.79 -12.61 12.67
CA PRO A 111 -2.47 -11.64 11.63
C PRO A 111 -1.55 -10.52 12.14
N LYS A 112 -1.73 -10.06 13.37
CA LYS A 112 -0.87 -9.06 14.03
C LYS A 112 0.62 -9.44 14.05
N ALA A 113 0.94 -10.70 14.31
CA ALA A 113 2.33 -11.16 14.31
C ALA A 113 2.92 -11.17 12.89
N LEU A 114 2.10 -11.51 11.89
CA LEU A 114 2.50 -11.51 10.49
C LEU A 114 2.69 -10.08 9.95
N VAL A 115 1.82 -9.15 10.35
CA VAL A 115 1.94 -7.71 10.06
C VAL A 115 3.30 -7.21 10.56
N ALA A 116 3.65 -7.47 11.82
CA ALA A 116 4.96 -7.09 12.37
C ALA A 116 6.14 -7.80 11.67
N SER A 117 5.98 -9.06 11.26
CA SER A 117 7.01 -9.80 10.51
C SER A 117 7.24 -9.21 9.11
N SER A 118 6.17 -8.83 8.42
CA SER A 118 6.20 -8.32 7.04
C SER A 118 7.08 -7.09 6.88
N LEU A 119 7.16 -6.22 7.90
CA LEU A 119 8.04 -5.05 7.93
C LEU A 119 9.53 -5.39 7.73
N ARG A 120 9.94 -6.60 8.11
CA ARG A 120 11.32 -7.08 7.92
C ARG A 120 11.54 -7.77 6.58
N MET A 121 10.48 -7.96 5.80
CA MET A 121 10.51 -8.65 4.50
C MET A 121 10.69 -7.67 3.32
N LYS A 122 10.81 -6.37 3.61
CA LYS A 122 10.96 -5.28 2.63
C LYS A 122 9.90 -5.36 1.51
N PRO A 123 8.59 -5.41 1.84
CA PRO A 123 7.54 -5.34 0.83
C PRO A 123 7.59 -3.99 0.12
N ASP A 124 7.25 -3.98 -1.17
CA ASP A 124 6.78 -2.76 -1.83
C ASP A 124 5.34 -2.48 -1.39
N HIS A 125 4.50 -3.51 -1.35
CA HIS A 125 3.09 -3.45 -0.97
C HIS A 125 2.71 -4.61 -0.04
N LEU A 126 1.82 -4.35 0.93
CA LEU A 126 1.33 -5.34 1.90
C LEU A 126 -0.20 -5.41 1.85
N PHE A 127 -0.77 -6.54 1.41
CA PHE A 127 -2.22 -6.67 1.31
C PHE A 127 -2.76 -7.55 2.46
N LEU A 128 -3.64 -6.98 3.27
CA LEU A 128 -4.40 -7.72 4.27
C LEU A 128 -5.78 -8.06 3.69
N THR A 129 -6.12 -9.36 3.60
CA THR A 129 -7.43 -9.76 3.03
C THR A 129 -8.59 -9.29 3.91
N GLU A 130 -8.42 -9.35 5.24
CA GLU A 130 -9.43 -8.91 6.21
C GLU A 130 -8.80 -8.20 7.41
N LEU A 131 -9.52 -7.20 7.91
CA LEU A 131 -9.21 -6.42 9.11
C LEU A 131 -10.40 -6.54 10.07
N THR A 132 -10.32 -7.41 11.07
CA THR A 132 -11.45 -7.75 11.96
C THR A 132 -11.12 -7.61 13.45
N GLY A 133 -9.84 -7.46 13.82
CA GLY A 133 -9.38 -7.49 15.20
C GLY A 133 -8.30 -6.48 15.56
N ASP A 134 -7.41 -6.87 16.46
CA ASP A 134 -6.39 -6.00 17.05
C ASP A 134 -5.21 -5.71 16.10
N GLU A 135 -5.13 -6.40 14.97
CA GLU A 135 -4.16 -6.15 13.90
C GLU A 135 -4.37 -4.80 13.21
N VAL A 136 -5.57 -4.21 13.27
CA VAL A 136 -5.89 -2.91 12.66
C VAL A 136 -4.92 -1.83 13.11
N TRP A 137 -4.59 -1.79 14.40
CA TRP A 137 -3.70 -0.78 14.94
C TRP A 137 -2.28 -0.93 14.38
N HIS A 138 -1.80 -2.17 14.27
CA HIS A 138 -0.49 -2.45 13.71
C HIS A 138 -0.46 -2.13 12.21
N PHE A 139 -1.55 -2.42 11.49
CA PHE A 139 -1.67 -2.06 10.09
C PHE A 139 -1.57 -0.54 9.87
N ILE A 140 -2.29 0.26 10.66
CA ILE A 140 -2.20 1.73 10.60
C ILE A 140 -0.78 2.23 10.91
N GLU A 141 -0.08 1.62 11.88
CA GLU A 141 1.33 1.94 12.15
C GLU A 141 2.24 1.62 10.94
N ILE A 142 1.95 0.54 10.21
CA ILE A 142 2.66 0.23 8.95
C ILE A 142 2.45 1.31 7.90
N LEU A 143 1.22 1.80 7.74
CA LEU A 143 0.91 2.86 6.77
C LEU A 143 1.71 4.14 7.05
N ASN A 144 1.99 4.42 8.33
CA ASN A 144 2.81 5.57 8.74
C ASN A 144 4.31 5.33 8.58
N THR A 145 4.78 4.07 8.60
CA THR A 145 6.22 3.72 8.59
C THR A 145 6.79 3.48 7.18
N GLY A 146 5.97 3.59 6.14
CA GLY A 146 6.45 3.82 4.77
C GLY A 146 6.05 2.78 3.72
N THR A 147 5.26 1.77 4.06
CA THR A 147 4.68 0.82 3.07
C THR A 147 3.43 1.46 2.47
N LYS A 148 3.61 2.23 1.40
CA LYS A 148 2.54 2.96 0.71
C LYS A 148 1.87 2.10 -0.36
N GLY A 149 0.65 2.45 -0.76
CA GLY A 149 -0.08 1.68 -1.77
C GLY A 149 -0.46 0.31 -1.24
N THR A 150 -0.99 0.31 -0.03
CA THR A 150 -1.31 -0.85 0.79
C THR A 150 -2.82 -0.92 0.98
#